data_AF-A0A6J5C8Q7-F1
#
_entry.id   AF-A0A6J5C8Q7-F1
#
_cell.length_a   1.000
_cell.length_b   1.000
_cell.length_c   1.000
_cell.angle_alpha   90.00
_cell.angle_beta   90.00
_cell.angle_gamma   90.00
#
_symmetry.space_group_name_H-M   'P 1'
#
loop_
_entity.id
_entity.type
_entity.pdbx_description
1 polymer ?
#
loop_
_entity_poly.entity_id
_entity_poly.type
_entity_poly.pdbx_seq_one_letter_code
_entity_poly.pdbx_strand_id
1 'polypeptide(L)' 'MNQTTNRRTFMEQAYAYTRARQPTPQLIAGLCTAFAQMLADDFEGQVAVRLPEGINVVREPRK' A
#
# COMPACT_ATOMS: atom_id res chain seq x y z
N MET A 1 -2.24 -0.19 -15.47
CA MET A 1 -3.13 -0.91 -14.52
C MET A 1 -4.05 0.15 -13.93
N ASN A 2 -5.29 -0.15 -13.57
CA ASN A 2 -6.24 0.91 -13.18
C ASN A 2 -5.96 1.35 -11.72
N GLN A 3 -5.76 2.65 -11.47
CA GLN A 3 -5.40 3.22 -10.16
C GLN A 3 -6.30 2.70 -9.02
N THR A 4 -7.61 2.58 -9.30
CA THR A 4 -8.63 2.04 -8.38
C THR A 4 -8.35 0.58 -8.00
N THR A 5 -7.87 -0.24 -8.93
CA THR A 5 -7.56 -1.65 -8.70
C THR A 5 -6.35 -1.80 -7.79
N ASN A 6 -5.27 -1.04 -8.03
CA ASN A 6 -4.04 -1.16 -7.24
C ASN A 6 -4.22 -0.63 -5.81
N ARG A 7 -4.99 0.45 -5.62
CA ARG A 7 -5.37 0.93 -4.29
C ARG A 7 -6.20 -0.09 -3.52
N ARG A 8 -7.16 -0.75 -4.18
CA ARG A 8 -7.98 -1.81 -3.57
C ARG A 8 -7.12 -2.99 -3.15
N THR A 9 -6.25 -3.48 -4.04
CA THR A 9 -5.32 -4.59 -3.75
C THR A 9 -4.42 -4.26 -2.56
N PHE A 10 -3.88 -3.04 -2.49
CA PHE A 10 -3.08 -2.61 -1.34
C PHE A 10 -3.89 -2.63 -0.03
N MET A 11 -5.12 -2.09 -0.03
CA MET A 11 -5.95 -2.08 1.18
C MET A 11 -6.32 -3.48 1.66
N GLU A 12 -6.59 -4.42 0.74
CA GLU A 12 -6.86 -5.82 1.06
C GLU A 12 -5.63 -6.50 1.71
N GLN A 13 -4.44 -6.27 1.16
CA GLN A 13 -3.18 -6.78 1.73
C GLN A 13 -2.85 -6.14 3.10
N ALA A 14 -3.07 -4.83 3.24
CA ALA A 14 -2.86 -4.11 4.50
C ALA A 14 -3.81 -4.64 5.59
N TYR A 15 -5.07 -4.88 5.24
CA TYR A 15 -6.03 -5.47 6.15
C TYR A 15 -5.61 -6.87 6.61
N ALA A 16 -5.20 -7.73 5.69
CA ALA A 16 -4.70 -9.06 6.00
C ALA A 16 -3.44 -9.01 6.90
N TYR A 17 -2.50 -8.11 6.61
CA TYR A 17 -1.31 -7.88 7.44
C TYR A 17 -1.68 -7.50 8.88
N THR A 18 -2.66 -6.60 9.05
CA THR A 18 -3.00 -6.04 10.38
C THR A 18 -3.84 -6.98 11.24
N ARG A 19 -4.48 -7.98 10.63
CA ARG A 19 -5.16 -9.07 11.34
C ARG A 19 -4.25 -10.26 11.61
N ALA A 20 -3.10 -10.35 10.95
CA ALA A 20 -2.19 -11.46 11.14
C ALA A 20 -1.46 -11.32 12.48
N ARG A 21 -1.69 -12.27 13.39
CA ARG A 21 -0.99 -12.35 14.68
C ARG A 21 0.52 -12.53 14.51
N GLN A 22 0.93 -13.23 13.45
CA GLN A 22 2.30 -13.36 12.98
C GLN A 22 2.28 -13.27 11.44
N PRO A 23 2.64 -12.10 10.87
CA PRO A 23 2.69 -11.94 9.43
C PRO A 23 3.73 -12.86 8.81
N THR A 24 3.35 -13.61 7.77
CA THR A 24 4.31 -14.43 7.03
C THR A 24 5.18 -13.56 6.11
N PRO A 25 6.40 -14.00 5.75
CA PRO A 25 7.23 -13.28 4.79
C PRO A 25 6.52 -13.02 3.44
N GLN A 26 5.67 -13.96 3.00
CA GLN A 26 4.88 -13.82 1.77
C GLN A 26 3.84 -12.71 1.89
N LEU A 27 3.18 -12.58 3.04
CA LEU A 27 2.21 -11.52 3.30
C LEU A 27 2.90 -10.15 3.33
N ILE A 28 4.08 -10.06 3.95
CA ILE A 28 4.89 -8.83 3.97
C ILE A 28 5.32 -8.45 2.55
N ALA A 29 5.84 -9.42 1.77
CA ALA A 29 6.26 -9.18 0.39
C ALA A 29 5.09 -8.74 -0.51
N GLY A 30 3.91 -9.34 -0.32
CA GLY A 30 2.68 -8.95 -1.01
C GLY A 30 2.24 -7.52 -0.69
N LEU A 31 2.29 -7.14 0.58
CA LEU A 31 2.00 -5.77 1.03
C LEU A 31 2.95 -4.75 0.38
N CYS A 32 4.27 -5.01 0.43
CA CYS A 32 5.27 -4.13 -0.16
C CYS A 32 5.10 -4.01 -1.69
N THR A 33 4.79 -5.11 -2.37
CA THR A 33 4.58 -5.12 -3.82
C THR A 33 3.33 -4.33 -4.21
N ALA A 34 2.21 -4.55 -3.52
CA ALA A 34 0.97 -3.82 -3.76
C ALA A 34 1.11 -2.33 -3.45
N PHE A 35 1.87 -2.00 -2.40
CA PHE A 35 2.21 -0.61 -2.07
C PHE A 35 3.03 0.06 -3.17
N ALA A 36 4.07 -0.61 -3.67
CA ALA A 36 4.89 -0.11 -4.76
C ALA A 36 4.08 0.10 -6.06
N GLN A 37 3.17 -0.82 -6.38
CA GLN A 37 2.28 -0.71 -7.55
C GLN A 37 1.28 0.45 -7.41
N MET A 38 0.68 0.63 -6.23
CA MET A 38 -0.19 1.78 -5.95
C MET A 38 0.59 3.11 -6.05
N LEU A 39 1.82 3.15 -5.55
CA LEU A 39 2.68 4.33 -5.70
C LEU A 39 3.12 4.56 -7.14
N ALA A 40 3.31 3.51 -7.94
CA ALA A 40 3.73 3.60 -9.33
C ALA A 40 2.61 4.06 -10.27
N ASP A 41 1.34 3.81 -9.94
CA ASP A 41 0.20 4.30 -10.74
C ASP A 41 -0.04 5.81 -10.58
N ASP A 42 0.40 6.42 -9.47
CA ASP A 42 0.27 7.86 -9.22
C ASP A 42 1.55 8.61 -9.61
N PHE A 43 1.62 9.06 -10.88
CA PHE A 43 2.70 9.92 -11.37
C PHE A 43 2.45 11.42 -11.18
N GLU A 44 1.21 11.85 -10.94
CA GLU A 44 0.85 13.29 -10.91
C GLU A 44 0.40 13.82 -9.54
N GLY A 45 0.05 12.95 -8.57
CA GLY A 45 -0.54 13.35 -7.29
C GLY A 45 0.28 12.98 -6.06
N GLN A 46 0.06 13.70 -4.95
CA GLN A 46 0.50 13.27 -3.62
C GLN A 46 -0.22 11.98 -3.25
N VAL A 47 0.53 10.91 -2.94
CA VAL A 47 -0.06 9.66 -2.44
C VAL A 47 0.07 9.65 -0.92
N ALA A 48 -1.07 9.71 -0.22
CA ALA A 48 -1.15 9.58 1.23
C ALA A 48 -1.97 8.35 1.61
N VAL A 49 -1.35 7.46 2.38
CA VAL A 49 -2.00 6.24 2.87
C VAL A 49 -1.81 6.13 4.37
N ARG A 50 -2.89 5.82 5.07
CA ARG A 50 -2.90 5.52 6.50
C ARG A 50 -2.99 4.03 6.71
N LEU A 51 -1.92 3.44 7.22
CA LEU A 51 -1.89 2.07 7.69
C LEU A 51 -2.44 2.00 9.13
N PRO A 52 -2.87 0.81 9.59
CA PRO A 52 -3.20 0.61 10.99
C PRO A 52 -1.97 0.82 11.89
N GLU A 53 -2.21 1.00 13.19
CA GLU A 53 -1.20 1.41 14.18
C GLU A 53 -0.66 2.84 14.01
N GLY A 54 -1.32 3.67 13.20
CA GLY A 54 -1.00 5.09 13.09
C GLY A 54 0.17 5.41 12.17
N ILE A 55 0.64 4.43 11.39
CA ILE A 55 1.69 4.65 10.39
C ILE A 55 1.08 5.38 9.18
N ASN A 56 1.62 6.55 8.86
CA ASN A 56 1.25 7.31 7.66
C ASN A 56 2.39 7.23 6.64
N VAL A 57 2.08 6.78 5.43
CA VAL A 57 3.04 6.80 4.31
C VAL A 57 2.61 7.86 3.31
N VAL A 58 3.48 8.84 3.11
CA VAL A 58 3.26 9.96 2.19
C VAL A 58 4.38 9.96 1.16
N ARG A 59 4.03 9.87 -0.12
CA ARG A 59 4.93 10.13 -1.24
C ARG A 59 4.61 11.52 -1.77
N GLU A 60 5.57 12.43 -1.68
CA GLU A 60 5.49 13.73 -2.34
C GLU A 60 5.68 13.55 -3.86
N PRO A 61 4.97 14.32 -4.70
CA PRO A 61 5.16 14.29 -6.14
C PRO A 61 6.61 14.68 -6.48
N ARG A 62 7.19 14.05 -7.51
CA ARG A 62 8.50 14.46 -8.02
C ARG A 62 8.32 15.85 -8.64
N LYS A 63 9.07 16.84 -8.15
CA LYS A 63 9.24 18.14 -8.81
C LYS A 63 9.88 17.96 -10.18
#